data_AF-V5V4U5-F1
#
_entry.id   AF-V5V4U5-F1
#
_cell.length_a   1.000
_cell.length_b   1.000
_cell.length_c   1.000
_cell.angle_alpha   90.00
_cell.angle_beta   90.00
_cell.angle_gamma   90.00
#
_symmetry.space_group_name_H-M   'P 1'
#
loop_
_entity.id
_entity.type
_entity.pdbx_description
1 polymer ?
#
loop_
_entity_poly.entity_id
_entity_poly.type
_entity_poly.pdbx_seq_one_letter_code
_entity_poly.pdbx_strand_id
1 'polypeptide(L)'
;MQIQRLQPLMVATLTALAIPLAIAPPSLARPGWDGPPIMAREAEKAFRDLSKAEYEGTRAKGIGGADTTLLSLGDRLLATARQQQQSNNYFAAKETAKAAARVYEAARNLAEARTEQAFLSRSYYDAPFVVSRELSRTEAEMAYYKGTNSTIRDLYNRGRQLAQPATVSATTPPQTNGNIAYLATNRAAVQLLKAARHLMRAELGF
;
A
#
# COMPACT_ATOMS: atom_id res chain seq x y z
N MET A 1 -55.42 -65.16 5.09
CA MET A 1 -54.41 -65.10 6.17
C MET A 1 -54.01 -63.65 6.40
N GLN A 2 -53.87 -63.26 7.65
CA GLN A 2 -53.80 -61.89 8.19
C GLN A 2 -52.45 -61.17 8.03
N ILE A 3 -52.54 -59.84 7.86
CA ILE A 3 -51.83 -58.71 8.51
C ILE A 3 -50.32 -58.82 8.82
N GLN A 4 -49.54 -57.81 8.36
CA GLN A 4 -48.67 -56.87 9.12
C GLN A 4 -47.78 -56.10 8.13
N ARG A 5 -48.06 -54.83 7.77
CA ARG A 5 -47.59 -53.57 8.40
C ARG A 5 -46.15 -53.59 8.95
N LEU A 6 -45.26 -52.78 8.34
CA LEU A 6 -44.32 -51.87 9.02
C LEU A 6 -43.70 -50.88 8.00
N GLN A 7 -43.65 -49.61 8.41
CA GLN A 7 -43.09 -48.41 7.74
C GLN A 7 -41.53 -48.40 7.87
N PRO A 8 -40.71 -47.34 7.55
CA PRO A 8 -41.01 -45.97 7.10
C PRO A 8 -40.06 -45.34 6.04
N LEU A 9 -40.43 -44.10 5.68
CA LEU A 9 -39.68 -42.98 5.12
C LEU A 9 -38.14 -43.08 5.11
N MET A 10 -37.53 -42.60 4.02
CA MET A 10 -36.68 -41.40 4.05
C MET A 10 -36.72 -40.66 2.72
N VAL A 11 -37.37 -39.49 2.75
CA VAL A 11 -37.29 -38.44 1.74
C VAL A 11 -35.90 -37.83 1.86
N ALA A 12 -35.09 -37.95 0.82
CA ALA A 12 -33.80 -37.26 0.73
C ALA A 12 -34.03 -35.78 0.43
N THR A 13 -34.03 -34.96 1.48
CA THR A 13 -33.92 -33.51 1.36
C THR A 13 -32.54 -33.14 0.80
N LEU A 14 -32.52 -32.71 -0.46
CA LEU A 14 -31.42 -31.96 -1.06
C LEU A 14 -31.29 -30.60 -0.34
N THR A 15 -30.38 -30.51 0.63
CA THR A 15 -29.89 -29.22 1.12
C THR A 15 -28.99 -28.61 0.06
N ALA A 16 -29.58 -27.77 -0.79
CA ALA A 16 -28.83 -26.82 -1.60
C ALA A 16 -28.12 -25.84 -0.64
N LEU A 17 -26.79 -25.92 -0.58
CA LEU A 17 -25.96 -24.87 0.02
C LEU A 17 -26.09 -23.62 -0.87
N ALA A 18 -27.06 -22.78 -0.57
CA ALA A 18 -27.06 -21.40 -1.00
C ALA A 18 -25.88 -20.71 -0.30
N ILE A 19 -24.80 -20.45 -1.04
CA ILE A 19 -23.74 -19.53 -0.62
C ILE A 19 -24.31 -18.12 -0.81
N PRO A 20 -24.61 -17.35 0.24
CA PRO A 20 -24.83 -15.92 0.03
C PRO A 20 -23.48 -15.28 -0.27
N LEU A 21 -23.18 -15.08 -1.56
CA LEU A 21 -22.29 -14.02 -2.02
C LEU A 21 -22.93 -12.68 -1.62
N ALA A 22 -22.69 -12.27 -0.37
CA ALA A 22 -22.94 -10.89 0.05
C ALA A 22 -21.85 -10.01 -0.57
N ILE A 23 -22.00 -9.71 -1.86
CA ILE A 23 -21.39 -8.54 -2.49
C ILE A 23 -22.11 -7.35 -1.86
N ALA A 24 -21.57 -6.82 -0.76
CA ALA A 24 -22.06 -5.57 -0.23
C ALA A 24 -21.86 -4.49 -1.30
N PRO A 25 -22.92 -3.81 -1.76
CA PRO A 25 -22.75 -2.68 -2.66
C PRO A 25 -21.89 -1.60 -1.97
N PRO A 26 -21.15 -0.78 -2.72
CA PRO A 26 -20.55 0.43 -2.15
C PRO A 26 -21.69 1.22 -1.51
N SER A 27 -21.68 1.32 -0.18
CA SER A 27 -22.71 2.04 0.54
C SER A 27 -22.71 3.48 0.02
N LEU A 28 -23.78 3.80 -0.70
CA LEU A 28 -24.23 5.14 -1.03
C LEU A 28 -23.98 6.05 0.18
N ALA A 29 -23.37 7.20 -0.07
CA ALA A 29 -23.28 8.29 0.89
C ALA A 29 -24.65 8.45 1.57
N ARG A 30 -24.70 8.20 2.89
CA ARG A 30 -25.92 8.33 3.68
C ARG A 30 -26.34 9.81 3.67
N PRO A 31 -27.52 10.16 3.13
CA PRO A 31 -28.04 11.52 3.30
C PRO A 31 -28.37 11.73 4.78
N GLY A 32 -27.81 12.77 5.40
CA GLY A 32 -28.09 13.15 6.79
C GLY A 32 -27.07 12.70 7.84
N TRP A 33 -25.77 12.81 7.56
CA TRP A 33 -24.75 12.63 8.60
C TRP A 33 -24.41 13.97 9.28
N ASP A 34 -24.99 14.21 10.46
CA ASP A 34 -24.71 15.38 11.32
C ASP A 34 -23.45 15.17 12.17
N GLY A 35 -22.37 14.68 11.55
CA GLY A 35 -21.05 14.65 12.21
C GLY A 35 -20.42 16.04 12.21
N PRO A 36 -19.54 16.39 13.18
CA PRO A 36 -18.80 17.63 13.12
C PRO A 36 -18.06 17.72 11.77
N PRO A 37 -18.12 18.86 11.05
CA PRO A 37 -17.71 18.98 9.65
C PRO A 37 -16.25 18.60 9.37
N ILE A 38 -15.40 18.61 10.41
CA ILE A 38 -14.01 18.19 10.35
C ILE A 38 -13.90 16.67 10.18
N MET A 39 -14.67 15.87 10.93
CA MET A 39 -14.61 14.40 10.84
C MET A 39 -15.14 13.90 9.49
N ALA A 40 -16.17 14.52 8.93
CA ALA A 40 -16.70 14.18 7.61
C ALA A 40 -15.64 14.39 6.50
N ARG A 41 -14.88 15.50 6.56
CA ARG A 41 -13.79 15.78 5.61
C ARG A 41 -12.63 14.80 5.74
N GLU A 42 -12.30 14.38 6.95
CA GLU A 42 -11.25 13.38 7.16
C GLU A 42 -11.66 11.99 6.70
N ALA A 43 -12.93 11.62 6.95
CA ALA A 43 -13.50 10.39 6.43
C ALA A 43 -13.42 10.36 4.89
N GLU A 44 -13.87 11.42 4.20
CA GLU A 44 -13.80 11.50 2.74
C GLU A 44 -12.36 11.35 2.21
N LYS A 45 -11.38 11.99 2.86
CA LYS A 45 -9.96 11.84 2.51
C LYS A 45 -9.48 10.41 2.72
N ALA A 46 -9.86 9.77 3.82
CA ALA A 46 -9.51 8.39 4.10
C ALA A 46 -10.08 7.43 3.04
N PHE A 47 -11.36 7.60 2.64
CA PHE A 47 -11.97 6.83 1.54
C PHE A 47 -11.18 7.00 0.23
N ARG A 48 -10.86 8.25 -0.14
CA ARG A 48 -10.11 8.56 -1.36
C ARG A 48 -8.72 7.91 -1.37
N ASP A 49 -7.98 8.01 -0.27
CA ASP A 49 -6.63 7.46 -0.17
C ASP A 49 -6.64 5.92 -0.11
N LEU A 50 -7.67 5.31 0.47
CA LEU A 50 -7.90 3.86 0.41
C LEU A 50 -8.15 3.37 -1.00
N SER A 51 -9.08 3.99 -1.74
CA SER A 51 -9.34 3.64 -3.14
C SER A 51 -8.09 3.82 -4.01
N LYS A 52 -7.29 4.86 -3.73
CA LYS A 52 -6.00 5.04 -4.41
C LYS A 52 -5.02 3.90 -4.09
N ALA A 53 -4.91 3.48 -2.83
CA ALA A 53 -4.04 2.39 -2.44
C ALA A 53 -4.48 1.05 -3.06
N GLU A 54 -5.79 0.79 -3.17
CA GLU A 54 -6.36 -0.36 -3.87
C GLU A 54 -6.02 -0.36 -5.36
N TYR A 55 -6.14 0.80 -6.00
CA TYR A 55 -5.77 0.98 -7.40
C TYR A 55 -4.27 0.73 -7.63
N GLU A 56 -3.39 1.36 -6.82
CA GLU A 56 -1.95 1.12 -6.94
C GLU A 56 -1.57 -0.32 -6.63
N GLY A 57 -2.26 -0.98 -5.69
CA GLY A 57 -2.07 -2.39 -5.39
C GLY A 57 -2.42 -3.29 -6.58
N THR A 58 -3.55 -3.03 -7.23
CA THR A 58 -3.96 -3.75 -8.46
C THR A 58 -2.94 -3.52 -9.58
N ARG A 59 -2.50 -2.27 -9.75
CA ARG A 59 -1.51 -1.90 -10.78
C ARG A 59 -0.15 -2.54 -10.53
N ALA A 60 0.31 -2.58 -9.28
CA ALA A 60 1.61 -3.18 -8.93
C ALA A 60 1.59 -4.70 -9.10
N LYS A 61 0.48 -5.37 -8.75
CA LYS A 61 0.29 -6.82 -8.93
C LYS A 61 0.19 -7.23 -10.41
N GLY A 62 -0.27 -6.33 -11.28
CA GLY A 62 -0.34 -6.56 -12.72
C GLY A 62 1.01 -6.54 -13.45
N ILE A 63 2.10 -6.16 -12.77
CA ILE A 63 3.43 -6.06 -13.39
C ILE A 63 4.29 -7.26 -12.99
N GLY A 64 4.80 -7.96 -14.00
CA GLY A 64 5.74 -9.07 -13.82
C GLY A 64 7.04 -8.59 -13.16
N GLY A 65 7.54 -9.35 -12.18
CA GLY A 65 8.77 -9.01 -11.47
C GLY A 65 8.63 -7.98 -10.35
N ALA A 66 7.41 -7.63 -9.94
CA ALA A 66 7.17 -6.82 -8.74
C ALA A 66 7.69 -7.50 -7.46
N ASP A 67 8.14 -6.69 -6.51
CA ASP A 67 8.71 -7.18 -5.26
C ASP A 67 7.63 -7.77 -4.33
N THR A 68 7.59 -9.10 -4.23
CA THR A 68 6.55 -9.84 -3.49
C THR A 68 6.51 -9.47 -2.00
N THR A 69 7.67 -9.15 -1.41
CA THR A 69 7.74 -8.74 0.00
C THR A 69 7.08 -7.38 0.22
N LEU A 70 7.27 -6.44 -0.72
CA LEU A 70 6.61 -5.14 -0.67
C LEU A 70 5.12 -5.26 -1.02
N LEU A 71 4.73 -6.13 -1.96
CA LEU A 71 3.31 -6.37 -2.25
C LEU A 71 2.59 -6.90 -1.00
N SER A 72 3.15 -7.89 -0.32
CA SER A 72 2.61 -8.43 0.94
C SER A 72 2.55 -7.38 2.06
N LEU A 73 3.57 -6.53 2.17
CA LEU A 73 3.55 -5.41 3.11
C LEU A 73 2.43 -4.40 2.77
N GLY A 74 2.28 -4.04 1.50
CA GLY A 74 1.22 -3.16 1.02
C GLY A 74 -0.17 -3.71 1.34
N ASP A 75 -0.38 -5.02 1.15
CA ASP A 75 -1.65 -5.70 1.46
C ASP A 75 -1.96 -5.63 2.96
N ARG A 76 -0.96 -5.87 3.81
CA ARG A 76 -1.12 -5.74 5.27
C ARG A 76 -1.46 -4.30 5.68
N LEU A 77 -0.75 -3.31 5.16
CA LEU A 77 -1.01 -1.90 5.47
C LEU A 77 -2.40 -1.48 5.00
N LEU A 78 -2.83 -1.93 3.82
CA LEU A 78 -4.17 -1.64 3.30
C LEU A 78 -5.26 -2.26 4.18
N ALA A 79 -5.07 -3.49 4.65
CA ALA A 79 -5.98 -4.12 5.61
C ALA A 79 -6.05 -3.33 6.93
N THR A 80 -4.90 -2.91 7.47
CA THR A 80 -4.84 -2.06 8.66
C THR A 80 -5.56 -0.72 8.46
N ALA A 81 -5.39 -0.08 7.31
CA ALA A 81 -6.06 1.18 6.99
C ALA A 81 -7.59 1.02 6.94
N ARG A 82 -8.10 -0.07 6.36
CA ARG A 82 -9.54 -0.40 6.36
C ARG A 82 -10.07 -0.64 7.77
N GLN A 83 -9.31 -1.35 8.62
CA GLN A 83 -9.68 -1.56 10.02
C GLN A 83 -9.73 -0.24 10.81
N GLN A 84 -8.74 0.64 10.62
CA GLN A 84 -8.70 1.96 11.25
C GLN A 84 -9.89 2.82 10.81
N GLN A 85 -10.27 2.76 9.54
CA GLN A 85 -11.44 3.45 9.01
C GLN A 85 -12.75 2.95 9.65
N GLN A 86 -12.92 1.63 9.77
CA GLN A 86 -14.07 1.01 10.43
C GLN A 86 -14.15 1.38 11.93
N SER A 87 -12.99 1.64 12.54
CA SER A 87 -12.87 2.09 13.94
C SER A 87 -12.99 3.62 14.10
N ASN A 88 -13.41 4.35 13.06
CA ASN A 88 -13.50 5.81 13.02
C ASN A 88 -12.17 6.57 13.24
N ASN A 89 -11.02 5.89 13.13
CA ASN A 89 -9.71 6.52 13.18
C ASN A 89 -9.28 6.97 11.77
N TYR A 90 -10.00 7.96 11.22
CA TYR A 90 -9.86 8.37 9.82
C TYR A 90 -8.49 8.98 9.51
N PHE A 91 -7.88 9.70 10.45
CA PHE A 91 -6.55 10.25 10.27
C PHE A 91 -5.51 9.12 10.09
N ALA A 92 -5.49 8.15 10.99
CA ALA A 92 -4.57 7.02 10.89
C ALA A 92 -4.88 6.19 9.64
N ALA A 93 -6.16 5.93 9.34
CA ALA A 93 -6.58 5.20 8.14
C ALA A 93 -6.04 5.85 6.86
N LYS A 94 -6.19 7.17 6.74
CA LYS A 94 -5.69 7.98 5.63
C LYS A 94 -4.16 7.89 5.50
N GLU A 95 -3.41 8.09 6.58
CA GLU A 95 -1.95 8.05 6.53
C GLU A 95 -1.42 6.62 6.29
N THR A 96 -2.03 5.59 6.89
CA THR A 96 -1.72 4.19 6.62
C THR A 96 -2.03 3.80 5.16
N ALA A 97 -3.15 4.29 4.60
CA ALA A 97 -3.49 4.07 3.19
C ALA A 97 -2.47 4.73 2.25
N LYS A 98 -2.03 5.96 2.54
CA LYS A 98 -0.94 6.60 1.80
C LYS A 98 0.35 5.79 1.88
N ALA A 99 0.70 5.27 3.06
CA ALA A 99 1.86 4.39 3.20
C ALA A 99 1.73 3.14 2.32
N ALA A 100 0.56 2.47 2.33
CA ALA A 100 0.28 1.31 1.48
C ALA A 100 0.46 1.65 -0.02
N ALA A 101 -0.16 2.74 -0.49
CA ALA A 101 -0.01 3.20 -1.88
C ALA A 101 1.47 3.43 -2.26
N ARG A 102 2.25 4.02 -1.37
CA ARG A 102 3.68 4.27 -1.58
C ARG A 102 4.50 2.98 -1.62
N VAL A 103 4.16 1.99 -0.79
CA VAL A 103 4.78 0.66 -0.83
C VAL A 103 4.49 -0.05 -2.15
N TYR A 104 3.25 0.03 -2.66
CA TYR A 104 2.91 -0.52 -3.99
C TYR A 104 3.63 0.21 -5.12
N GLU A 105 3.70 1.55 -5.09
CA GLU A 105 4.48 2.31 -6.05
C GLU A 105 5.96 1.91 -6.01
N ALA A 106 6.54 1.67 -4.83
CA ALA A 106 7.92 1.19 -4.69
C ALA A 106 8.09 -0.21 -5.30
N ALA A 107 7.17 -1.14 -5.02
CA ALA A 107 7.19 -2.48 -5.58
C ALA A 107 7.17 -2.47 -7.11
N ARG A 108 6.35 -1.59 -7.70
CA ARG A 108 6.31 -1.37 -9.14
C ARG A 108 7.62 -0.79 -9.68
N ASN A 109 8.14 0.28 -9.06
CA ASN A 109 9.37 0.91 -9.53
C ASN A 109 10.55 -0.08 -9.47
N LEU A 110 10.59 -1.00 -8.51
CA LEU A 110 11.59 -2.08 -8.49
C LEU A 110 11.37 -3.12 -9.60
N ALA A 111 10.13 -3.38 -10.01
CA ALA A 111 9.84 -4.19 -11.18
C ALA A 111 10.37 -3.52 -12.45
N GLU A 112 10.06 -2.23 -12.63
CA GLU A 112 10.53 -1.40 -13.75
C GLU A 112 12.07 -1.32 -13.77
N ALA A 113 12.72 -1.36 -12.60
CA ALA A 113 14.18 -1.43 -12.51
C ALA A 113 14.75 -2.77 -12.97
N ARG A 114 14.06 -3.88 -12.67
CA ARG A 114 14.48 -5.25 -13.05
C ARG A 114 14.24 -5.52 -14.53
N THR A 115 13.15 -5.01 -15.09
CA THR A 115 12.80 -5.19 -16.51
C THR A 115 13.45 -4.16 -17.41
N GLU A 116 14.02 -3.09 -16.83
CA GLU A 116 14.51 -1.91 -17.54
C GLU A 116 13.44 -1.27 -18.46
N GLN A 117 12.17 -1.52 -18.16
CA GLN A 117 11.04 -1.01 -18.91
C GLN A 117 10.23 -0.09 -18.00
N ALA A 118 10.34 1.21 -18.27
CA ALA A 118 9.61 2.23 -17.54
C ALA A 118 9.05 3.27 -18.50
N PHE A 119 7.84 3.74 -18.20
CA PHE A 119 7.32 4.96 -18.82
C PHE A 119 7.98 6.16 -18.14
N LEU A 120 9.10 6.59 -18.71
CA LEU A 120 9.88 7.68 -18.14
C LEU A 120 9.07 8.98 -18.14
N SER A 121 9.06 9.61 -16.97
CA SER A 121 8.41 10.89 -16.69
C SER A 121 9.42 11.80 -15.99
N ARG A 122 9.15 13.10 -15.91
CA ARG A 122 10.03 14.06 -15.22
C ARG A 122 10.46 13.59 -13.82
N SER A 123 9.54 12.96 -13.07
CA SER A 123 9.80 12.39 -11.75
C SER A 123 10.80 11.23 -11.70
N TYR A 124 11.15 10.60 -12.83
CA TYR A 124 12.29 9.66 -12.91
C TYR A 124 13.61 10.40 -12.84
N TYR A 125 13.78 11.45 -13.66
CA TYR A 125 15.00 12.24 -13.70
C TYR A 125 15.23 13.03 -12.41
N ASP A 126 14.17 13.48 -11.75
CA ASP A 126 14.26 14.16 -10.45
C ASP A 126 14.60 13.18 -9.29
N ALA A 127 14.38 11.88 -9.46
CA ALA A 127 14.40 10.92 -8.35
C ALA A 127 15.73 10.86 -7.58
N PRO A 128 16.92 10.85 -8.23
CA PRO A 128 18.20 10.84 -7.53
C PRO A 128 18.44 12.09 -6.67
N PHE A 129 17.92 13.25 -7.07
CA PHE A 129 18.02 14.47 -6.27
C PHE A 129 16.97 14.51 -5.17
N VAL A 130 15.78 13.96 -5.44
CA VAL A 130 14.70 13.89 -4.45
C VAL A 130 15.06 12.88 -3.35
N VAL A 131 15.69 11.75 -3.66
CA VAL A 131 15.99 10.72 -2.65
C VAL A 131 16.92 11.23 -1.56
N SER A 132 17.94 12.03 -1.89
CA SER A 132 18.85 12.60 -0.89
C SER A 132 18.14 13.55 0.07
N ARG A 133 17.27 14.41 -0.45
CA ARG A 133 16.40 15.29 0.36
C ARG A 133 15.43 14.48 1.22
N GLU A 134 14.82 13.44 0.67
CA GLU A 134 13.86 12.62 1.39
C GLU A 134 14.54 11.76 2.47
N LEU A 135 15.78 11.32 2.25
CA LEU A 135 16.60 10.64 3.26
C LEU A 135 16.84 11.56 4.44
N SER A 136 17.44 12.73 4.21
CA SER A 136 17.75 13.69 5.28
C SER A 136 16.49 14.09 6.07
N ARG A 137 15.37 14.33 5.37
CA ARG A 137 14.10 14.64 6.03
C ARG A 137 13.58 13.46 6.87
N THR A 138 13.65 12.24 6.34
CA THR A 138 13.14 11.06 7.06
C THR A 138 14.04 10.72 8.25
N GLU A 139 15.36 10.90 8.13
CA GLU A 139 16.32 10.80 9.23
C GLU A 139 15.99 11.76 10.36
N ALA A 140 15.75 13.04 10.02
CA ALA A 140 15.34 14.03 11.01
C ALA A 140 14.02 13.64 11.69
N GLU A 141 12.99 13.24 10.93
CA GLU A 141 11.71 12.80 11.51
C GLU A 141 11.88 11.54 12.38
N MET A 142 12.72 10.57 11.97
CA MET A 142 13.00 9.37 12.77
C MET A 142 13.76 9.66 14.07
N ALA A 143 14.62 10.68 14.11
CA ALA A 143 15.36 11.05 15.32
C ALA A 143 14.42 11.50 16.46
N TYR A 144 13.26 12.07 16.12
CA TYR A 144 12.23 12.49 17.08
C TYR A 144 11.11 11.46 17.26
N TYR A 145 11.02 10.46 16.39
CA TYR A 145 10.01 9.42 16.46
C TYR A 145 10.33 8.41 17.57
N LYS A 146 9.48 8.36 18.60
CA LYS A 146 9.63 7.49 19.78
C LYS A 146 8.84 6.18 19.69
N GLY A 147 8.14 5.91 18.58
CA GLY A 147 7.36 4.69 18.44
C GLY A 147 8.22 3.45 18.21
N THR A 148 7.60 2.28 18.36
CA THR A 148 8.27 0.97 18.36
C THR A 148 8.06 0.18 17.08
N ASN A 149 7.36 0.73 16.07
CA ASN A 149 7.04 -0.01 14.86
C ASN A 149 8.29 -0.29 14.02
N SER A 150 8.68 -1.56 13.97
CA SER A 150 9.83 -2.03 13.20
C SER A 150 9.67 -1.78 11.70
N THR A 151 8.43 -1.83 11.18
CA THR A 151 8.13 -1.60 9.76
C THR A 151 8.64 -0.24 9.27
N ILE A 152 8.56 0.79 10.11
CA ILE A 152 9.02 2.14 9.77
C ILE A 152 10.54 2.15 9.58
N ARG A 153 11.27 1.53 10.51
CA ARG A 153 12.73 1.40 10.43
C ARG A 153 13.15 0.53 9.26
N ASP A 154 12.42 -0.55 8.99
CA ASP A 154 12.69 -1.45 7.86
C ASP A 154 12.50 -0.73 6.52
N LEU A 155 11.40 0.03 6.35
CA LEU A 155 11.14 0.84 5.17
C LEU A 155 12.22 1.91 4.97
N TYR A 156 12.62 2.59 6.04
CA TYR A 156 13.70 3.57 5.98
C TYR A 156 15.04 2.92 5.60
N ASN A 157 15.42 1.83 6.26
CA ASN A 157 16.68 1.13 6.01
C ASN A 157 16.75 0.62 4.57
N ARG A 158 15.64 0.05 4.07
CA ARG A 158 15.53 -0.40 2.68
C ARG A 158 15.58 0.78 1.71
N GLY A 159 14.90 1.89 2.02
CA GLY A 159 14.99 3.14 1.26
C GLY A 159 16.43 3.65 1.16
N ARG A 160 17.17 3.64 2.26
CA ARG A 160 18.59 4.02 2.31
C ARG A 160 19.49 3.07 1.51
N GLN A 161 19.24 1.77 1.56
CA GLN A 161 19.99 0.77 0.78
C GLN A 161 19.76 0.94 -0.73
N LEU A 162 18.53 1.27 -1.14
CA LEU A 162 18.17 1.52 -2.54
C LEU A 162 18.65 2.90 -3.02
N ALA A 163 18.82 3.86 -2.11
CA ALA A 163 19.41 5.16 -2.40
C ALA A 163 20.92 4.99 -2.61
N GLN A 164 21.29 4.38 -3.74
CA GLN A 164 22.67 4.23 -4.13
C GLN A 164 23.20 5.59 -4.61
N PRO A 165 24.35 6.08 -4.10
CA PRO A 165 25.14 6.99 -4.91
C PRO A 165 25.50 6.22 -6.18
N ALA A 166 25.47 6.86 -7.34
CA ALA A 166 25.95 6.24 -8.57
C ALA A 166 27.40 5.78 -8.35
N THR A 167 27.64 4.51 -8.00
CA THR A 167 28.96 3.89 -8.09
C THR A 167 29.19 3.63 -9.56
N VAL A 168 29.54 4.73 -10.23
CA VAL A 168 30.07 4.74 -11.57
C VAL A 168 31.46 4.11 -11.46
N SER A 169 31.64 2.89 -11.97
CA SER A 169 32.98 2.36 -12.17
C SER A 169 33.73 3.35 -13.06
N ALA A 170 34.95 3.76 -12.65
CA ALA A 170 35.74 4.82 -13.26
C ALA A 170 36.10 4.61 -14.76
N THR A 171 35.65 3.51 -15.35
CA THR A 171 35.81 3.16 -16.78
C THR A 171 34.53 3.37 -17.60
N THR A 172 33.44 3.86 -17.02
CA THR A 172 32.20 4.18 -17.75
C THR A 172 31.70 5.54 -17.26
N PRO A 173 31.38 6.52 -18.12
CA PRO A 173 30.87 7.80 -17.64
C PRO A 173 29.57 7.59 -16.82
N PRO A 174 29.23 8.51 -15.89
CA PRO A 174 27.97 8.44 -15.16
C PRO A 174 26.83 8.38 -16.17
N GLN A 175 26.17 7.22 -16.32
CA GLN A 175 24.99 7.07 -17.18
C GLN A 175 23.77 7.74 -16.51
N THR A 176 23.85 9.05 -16.26
CA THR A 176 22.89 9.79 -15.45
C THR A 176 21.62 10.20 -16.21
N ASN A 177 21.56 10.04 -17.54
CA ASN A 177 20.42 10.47 -18.36
C ASN A 177 19.63 9.34 -19.06
N GLY A 178 19.88 8.07 -18.75
CA GLY A 178 19.18 6.97 -19.45
C GLY A 178 19.17 5.60 -18.77
N ASN A 179 19.84 5.43 -17.63
CA ASN A 179 19.79 4.15 -16.92
C ASN A 179 18.46 4.02 -16.16
N ILE A 180 17.49 3.34 -16.80
CA ILE A 180 16.14 3.12 -16.26
C ILE A 180 16.21 2.42 -14.91
N ALA A 181 17.07 1.41 -14.75
CA ALA A 181 17.24 0.69 -13.49
C ALA A 181 17.65 1.62 -12.36
N TYR A 182 18.63 2.51 -12.60
CA TYR A 182 19.08 3.49 -11.64
C TYR A 182 17.97 4.48 -11.26
N LEU A 183 17.28 5.07 -12.26
CA LEU A 183 16.22 6.05 -12.00
C LEU A 183 15.03 5.41 -11.27
N ALA A 184 14.61 4.21 -11.68
CA ALA A 184 13.51 3.46 -11.08
C ALA A 184 13.84 3.02 -9.65
N THR A 185 15.07 2.57 -9.39
CA THR A 185 15.56 2.23 -8.04
C THR A 185 15.53 3.44 -7.11
N ASN A 186 16.00 4.60 -7.56
CA ASN A 186 15.93 5.85 -6.79
C ASN A 186 14.48 6.29 -6.54
N ARG A 187 13.58 6.11 -7.52
CA ARG A 187 12.14 6.35 -7.29
C ARG A 187 11.57 5.41 -6.24
N ALA A 188 11.90 4.12 -6.28
CA ALA A 188 11.48 3.16 -5.27
C ALA A 188 11.92 3.61 -3.87
N ALA A 189 13.20 4.01 -3.73
CA ALA A 189 13.73 4.55 -2.47
C ALA A 189 12.92 5.75 -1.96
N VAL A 190 12.62 6.74 -2.82
CA VAL A 190 11.78 7.90 -2.46
C VAL A 190 10.42 7.46 -1.92
N GLN A 191 9.78 6.47 -2.55
CA GLN A 191 8.46 6.01 -2.12
C GLN A 191 8.52 5.28 -0.77
N LEU A 192 9.54 4.46 -0.52
CA LEU A 192 9.73 3.79 0.78
C LEU A 192 9.95 4.80 1.91
N LEU A 193 10.75 5.84 1.68
CA LEU A 193 10.99 6.91 2.65
C LEU A 193 9.70 7.69 2.97
N LYS A 194 8.90 7.99 1.93
CA LYS A 194 7.57 8.59 2.11
C LYS A 194 6.63 7.68 2.88
N ALA A 195 6.63 6.37 2.59
CA ALA A 195 5.82 5.40 3.30
C ALA A 195 6.17 5.36 4.80
N ALA A 196 7.46 5.33 5.14
CA ALA A 196 7.93 5.37 6.53
C ALA A 196 7.38 6.59 7.29
N ARG A 197 7.44 7.79 6.68
CA ARG A 197 6.89 9.00 7.30
C ARG A 197 5.38 9.01 7.46
N HIS A 198 4.65 8.49 6.47
CA HIS A 198 3.20 8.34 6.59
C HIS A 198 2.83 7.40 7.75
N LEU A 199 3.57 6.30 7.94
CA LEU A 199 3.36 5.43 9.10
C LEU A 199 3.73 6.11 10.42
N MET A 200 4.83 6.89 10.48
CA MET A 200 5.15 7.68 11.68
C MET A 200 4.00 8.63 12.04
N ARG A 201 3.41 9.30 11.05
CA ARG A 201 2.24 10.17 11.27
C ARG A 201 1.02 9.40 11.72
N ALA A 202 0.72 8.26 11.08
CA ALA A 202 -0.41 7.41 11.44
C ALA A 202 -0.38 6.98 12.92
N GLU A 203 0.82 6.77 13.48
CA GLU A 203 0.99 6.41 14.89
C GLU A 203 0.97 7.60 15.84
N LEU A 204 1.53 8.74 15.43
CA LEU A 204 1.60 9.92 16.27
C LEU A 204 0.29 10.72 16.31
N GLY A 205 -0.55 10.61 15.26
CA GLY A 205 -1.88 11.23 15.21
C GLY A 205 -1.91 12.72 14.85
N PHE A 206 -0.94 13.23 14.09
CA PHE A 206 -0.81 14.65 13.72
C PHE A 206 -0.92 14.93 12.22
#